data_AF-M0H4G2-F1
#
_entry.id   AF-M0H4G2-F1
#
_cell.length_a   1.000
_cell.length_b   1.000
_cell.length_c   1.000
_cell.angle_alpha   90.00
_cell.angle_beta   90.00
_cell.angle_gamma   90.00
#
_symmetry.space_group_name_H-M   'P 1'
#
loop_
_entity.id
_entity.type
_entity.pdbx_description
1 polymer ?
#
loop_
_entity_poly.entity_id
_entity_poly.type
_entity_poly.pdbx_seq_one_letter_code
_entity_poly.pdbx_strand_id
1 'polypeptide(L)' 'MYHVHLPKLERMGLIEPNGNWYDIRRGPRFDDIEPLLRVIDDHRKKLPGDVL' A
#
# COMPACT_ATOMS: atom_id res chain seq x y z
N MET A 1 -13.89 -8.47 -11.77
CA MET A 1 -12.79 -8.55 -10.78
C MET A 1 -12.72 -7.20 -10.11
N TYR A 2 -13.10 -7.09 -8.84
CA TYR A 2 -13.21 -5.81 -8.15
C TYR A 2 -12.00 -5.66 -7.22
N HIS A 3 -11.10 -4.74 -7.55
CA HIS A 3 -10.05 -4.35 -6.61
C HIS A 3 -10.73 -3.67 -5.42
N VAL A 4 -10.95 -4.38 -4.32
CA VAL A 4 -11.61 -3.82 -3.13
C VAL A 4 -10.66 -2.99 -2.26
N HIS A 5 -9.36 -3.19 -2.44
CA HIS A 5 -8.30 -2.54 -1.65
C HIS A 5 -7.77 -1.27 -2.31
N LEU A 6 -7.52 -1.27 -3.63
CA LEU A 6 -6.96 -0.10 -4.32
C LEU A 6 -7.82 1.17 -4.17
N PRO A 7 -9.16 1.12 -4.34
CA PRO A 7 -10.01 2.30 -4.09
C PRO A 7 -9.99 2.77 -2.64
N LYS A 8 -9.73 1.88 -1.67
CA LYS A 8 -9.60 2.28 -0.25
C LYS A 8 -8.29 3.04 -0.04
N LEU A 9 -7.19 2.52 -0.58
CA LEU A 9 -5.86 3.14 -0.47
C LEU A 9 -5.80 4.48 -1.21
N GLU A 10 -6.45 4.58 -2.38
CA GLU A 10 -6.59 5.84 -3.13
C GLU A 10 -7.39 6.86 -2.31
N ARG A 11 -8.55 6.49 -1.75
CA ARG A 11 -9.33 7.38 -0.88
C ARG A 11 -8.57 7.85 0.36
N MET A 12 -7.61 7.06 0.83
CA MET A 12 -6.74 7.43 1.95
C MET A 12 -5.58 8.35 1.53
N GLY A 13 -5.37 8.56 0.22
CA GLY A 13 -4.27 9.35 -0.35
C GLY A 13 -2.94 8.61 -0.36
N LEU A 14 -2.94 7.29 -0.17
CA LEU A 14 -1.73 6.48 -0.07
C LEU A 14 -1.19 6.06 -1.43
N ILE A 15 -2.07 5.91 -2.42
CA ILE A 15 -1.72 5.59 -3.81
C ILE A 15 -2.48 6.49 -4.78
N GLU A 16 -1.96 6.62 -6.00
CA GLU A 16 -2.62 7.28 -7.12
C GLU A 16 -2.48 6.43 -8.40
N PRO A 17 -3.56 6.14 -9.15
CA PRO A 17 -3.46 5.45 -10.43
C PRO A 17 -2.77 6.32 -11.48
N ASN A 18 -1.82 5.75 -12.21
CA ASN A 18 -1.24 6.38 -13.40
C ASN A 18 -2.03 5.94 -14.65
N GLY A 19 -3.22 6.51 -14.81
CA GLY A 19 -4.11 6.25 -15.95
C GLY A 19 -4.91 4.94 -15.88
N ASN A 20 -4.48 3.94 -15.09
CA ASN A 20 -5.26 2.73 -14.83
C ASN A 20 -4.84 2.03 -13.51
N TRP A 21 -5.60 1.01 -13.09
CA TRP A 21 -5.36 0.28 -11.83
C TRP A 21 -4.18 -0.71 -11.83
N TYR A 22 -3.57 -0.94 -12.99
CA TYR A 22 -2.38 -1.80 -13.14
C TYR A 22 -1.07 -1.01 -13.06
N ASP A 23 -1.14 0.32 -13.05
CA ASP A 23 0.01 1.22 -12.87
C ASP A 23 -0.33 2.20 -11.76
N ILE A 24 0.31 2.04 -10.59
CA ILE A 24 0.05 2.83 -9.39
C ILE A 24 1.31 3.55 -8.92
N ARG A 25 1.14 4.78 -8.44
CA ARG A 25 2.18 5.63 -7.86
C ARG A 25 1.92 5.87 -6.38
N ARG A 26 2.95 6.32 -5.66
CA ARG A 26 2.83 6.80 -4.29
C ARG A 26 1.92 8.03 -4.28
N GLY A 27 0.89 8.00 -3.44
CA GLY A 27 0.04 9.16 -3.21
C GLY A 27 0.68 10.16 -2.25
N PRO A 28 0.09 11.35 -2.11
CA PRO A 28 0.64 12.45 -1.31
C PRO A 28 0.80 12.14 0.19
N ARG A 29 0.12 11.10 0.68
CA ARG A 29 0.18 10.67 2.09
C ARG A 29 0.98 9.39 2.30
N PHE A 30 1.68 8.90 1.27
CA PHE A 30 2.44 7.66 1.38
C PHE A 30 3.49 7.73 2.50
N ASP A 31 4.14 8.88 2.67
CA ASP A 31 5.19 9.08 3.66
C ASP A 31 4.67 9.00 5.10
N ASP A 32 3.36 9.16 5.34
CA ASP A 32 2.73 8.95 6.65
C ASP A 32 2.87 7.50 7.13
N ILE A 33 2.90 6.53 6.20
CA ILE A 33 2.95 5.09 6.50
C ILE A 33 4.28 4.44 6.12
N GLU A 34 5.11 5.09 5.32
CA GLU A 34 6.39 4.55 4.87
C GLU A 34 7.26 4.02 6.03
N PRO A 35 7.39 4.71 7.20
CA PRO A 35 8.16 4.18 8.32
C PRO A 35 7.67 2.82 8.81
N LEU A 36 6.34 2.62 8.91
CA LEU A 36 5.76 1.35 9.31
C LEU A 36 5.99 0.27 8.24
N LEU A 37 5.81 0.61 6.97
CA LEU A 37 6.05 -0.32 5.86
C LEU A 37 7.50 -0.81 5.84
N ARG A 38 8.47 0.07 6.12
CA ARG A 38 9.89 -0.31 6.22
C ARG A 38 10.14 -1.33 7.33
N VAL A 39 9.57 -1.13 8.53
CA VAL A 39 9.69 -2.08 9.65
C VAL A 39 9.11 -3.45 9.28
N ILE A 40 7.97 -3.47 8.59
CA ILE A 40 7.32 -4.70 8.12
C ILE A 40 8.22 -5.42 7.11
N ASP A 41 8.77 -4.70 6.13
CA ASP A 41 9.65 -5.27 5.11
C ASP A 41 10.96 -5.83 5.70
N ASP A 42 11.59 -5.07 6.60
CA ASP A 42 12.82 -5.44 7.30
C ASP A 42 12.65 -6.70 8.17
N HIS A 43 11.43 -6.96 8.64
CA HIS A 43 11.11 -8.09 9.51
C HIS A 43 10.22 -9.15 8.85
N ARG A 44 10.04 -9.13 7.52
CA ARG A 44 9.10 -9.99 6.79
C ARG A 44 9.16 -11.49 7.13
N LYS A 45 10.36 -12.02 7.42
CA LYS A 45 10.57 -13.45 7.74
C LYS A 45 10.14 -13.83 9.17
N LYS A 46 9.87 -12.83 10.02
CA LYS A 46 9.48 -12.99 11.42
C LYS A 46 8.00 -12.67 11.63
N LEU A 47 7.33 -12.13 10.62
CA LEU A 47 5.89 -11.87 10.68
C LEU A 47 5.13 -13.20 10.51
N PRO A 48 4.05 -13.43 11.27
CA PRO A 48 3.16 -14.57 11.05
C PRO A 48 2.68 -14.58 9.59
N GLY A 49 2.61 -15.75 8.96
CA GLY A 49 2.20 -15.87 7.55
C GLY A 49 0.80 -15.34 7.24
N ASP A 50 -0.03 -15.17 8.27
CA ASP A 50 -1.46 -14.83 8.14
C ASP A 50 -1.76 -13.31 8.28
N VAL A 51 -0.74 -12.44 8.43
CA VAL A 51 -0.97 -10.98 8.60
C VAL A 51 -0.98 -10.16 7.30
N LEU A 52 -0.85 -10.77 6.13
CA LEU A 52 -0.87 -10.08 4.83
C LEU A 52 -1.95 -10.62 3.89
#